data_AF-A0A438M4K7-F1
#
_entry.id   AF-A0A438M4K7-F1
#
_cell.length_a   1.000
_cell.length_b   1.000
_cell.length_c   1.000
_cell.angle_alpha   90.00
_cell.angle_beta   90.00
_cell.angle_gamma   90.00
#
_symmetry.space_group_name_H-M   'P 1'
#
loop_
_entity.id
_entity.type
_entity.pdbx_description
1 polymer ?
#
loop_
_entity_poly.entity_id
_entity_poly.type
_entity_poly.pdbx_seq_one_letter_code
_entity_poly.pdbx_strand_id
1 'polypeptide(L)'
;MAVQHRINSRKSFEQVTAGPYEVSALYYYQSLDCLVDLAYRIAEDFFARPHLYTNVGAGRGGRPLAPSLARFHARYGTHEKLPSKAHREAIFAPIFGAPGGATDFQRLRNELVEASAAYASRVFDEGVEMLRERVRTTHRPFKEYLRGLNGDSLRWSAEEALSEITESVSYRILRSDGIVAVFGIAQRPRDEWPYVEDSNGDKAVEQISRTLAGRATDSSSQSWISREAISNRQRTALRGAEAIAAVLEYEESMPNDKLIALITACYTWGAALRTQAGSGLGPGGGMSASQRSPLADGGRTVTTAYDLLN
;
A
#
# COMPACT_ATOMS: atom_id res chain seq x y z
N MET A 1 -16.11 21.39 12.73
CA MET A 1 -15.28 21.21 11.51
C MET A 1 -14.97 19.73 11.38
N ALA A 2 -15.25 19.11 10.23
CA ALA A 2 -14.93 17.70 10.03
C ALA A 2 -13.41 17.54 9.95
N VAL A 3 -12.83 16.69 10.81
CA VAL A 3 -11.43 16.27 10.68
C VAL A 3 -11.29 15.58 9.33
N GLN A 4 -10.55 16.20 8.43
CA GLN A 4 -10.24 15.61 7.14
C GLN A 4 -8.96 14.79 7.31
N HIS A 5 -9.07 13.47 7.25
CA HIS A 5 -7.91 12.56 7.21
C HIS A 5 -7.20 12.72 5.88
N ARG A 6 -6.40 13.77 5.73
CA ARG A 6 -5.61 14.01 4.53
C ARG A 6 -4.13 13.91 4.86
N ILE A 7 -3.47 12.94 4.26
CA ILE A 7 -2.03 12.75 4.36
C ILE A 7 -1.37 13.57 3.25
N ASN A 8 -0.55 14.53 3.64
CA ASN A 8 0.21 15.42 2.74
C ASN A 8 1.62 15.72 3.26
N SER A 9 2.02 15.04 4.34
CA SER A 9 3.30 15.18 5.01
C SER A 9 3.45 14.04 6.00
N ARG A 10 4.69 13.80 6.45
CA ARG A 10 4.96 12.85 7.54
C ARG A 10 4.16 13.18 8.81
N LYS A 11 4.09 14.46 9.18
CA LYS A 11 3.34 14.90 10.37
C LYS A 11 1.85 14.56 10.25
N SER A 12 1.24 14.82 9.08
CA SER A 12 -0.15 14.45 8.86
C SER A 12 -0.37 12.94 8.83
N PHE A 13 0.61 12.17 8.34
CA PHE A 13 0.57 10.70 8.40
C PHE A 13 0.54 10.23 9.86
N GLU A 14 1.52 10.67 10.66
CA GLU A 14 1.60 10.35 12.08
C GLU A 14 0.30 10.73 12.82
N GLN A 15 -0.33 11.85 12.47
CA GLN A 15 -1.62 12.26 13.06
C GLN A 15 -2.80 11.36 12.63
N VAL A 16 -2.87 11.00 11.35
CA VAL A 16 -3.96 10.16 10.79
C VAL A 16 -3.85 8.71 11.26
N THR A 17 -2.64 8.23 11.51
CA THR A 17 -2.37 6.84 11.88
C THR A 17 -1.97 6.64 13.34
N ALA A 18 -1.99 7.70 14.16
CA ALA A 18 -1.78 7.59 15.61
C ALA A 18 -2.84 6.69 16.24
N GLY A 19 -2.54 6.11 17.40
CA GLY A 19 -3.50 5.29 18.14
C GLY A 19 -4.86 5.99 18.32
N PRO A 20 -5.99 5.32 18.05
CA PRO A 20 -6.16 3.87 17.82
C PRO A 20 -6.21 3.44 16.33
N TYR A 21 -5.51 4.15 15.44
CA TYR A 21 -5.56 3.94 13.98
C TYR A 21 -4.32 3.23 13.41
N GLU A 22 -3.64 2.42 14.20
CA GLU A 22 -2.37 1.80 13.82
C GLU A 22 -2.53 0.84 12.61
N VAL A 23 -3.72 0.24 12.41
CA VAL A 23 -4.04 -0.57 11.22
C VAL A 23 -3.90 0.25 9.93
N SER A 24 -4.22 1.55 9.97
CA SER A 24 -4.03 2.48 8.85
C SER A 24 -2.55 2.64 8.49
N ALA A 25 -1.67 2.74 9.48
CA ALA A 25 -0.22 2.76 9.26
C ALA A 25 0.27 1.44 8.66
N LEU A 26 -0.19 0.30 9.18
CA LEU A 26 0.19 -1.00 8.65
C LEU A 26 -0.24 -1.20 7.20
N TYR A 27 -1.44 -0.74 6.83
CA TYR A 27 -1.89 -0.78 5.44
C TYR A 27 -0.98 0.04 4.52
N TYR A 28 -0.58 1.24 4.96
CA TYR A 28 0.35 2.09 4.23
C TYR A 28 1.71 1.41 4.04
N TYR A 29 2.29 0.87 5.13
CA TYR A 29 3.58 0.19 5.09
C TYR A 29 3.54 -1.07 4.22
N GLN A 30 2.50 -1.91 4.34
CA GLN A 30 2.33 -3.08 3.49
C GLN A 30 2.24 -2.68 2.01
N SER A 31 1.45 -1.64 1.71
CA SER A 31 1.25 -1.19 0.34
C SER A 31 2.56 -0.71 -0.29
N LEU A 32 3.48 -0.15 0.49
CA LEU A 32 4.78 0.36 0.03
C LEU A 32 5.97 -0.53 0.38
N ASP A 33 5.75 -1.77 0.80
CA ASP A 33 6.81 -2.66 1.30
C ASP A 33 7.94 -2.90 0.29
N CYS A 34 7.62 -2.82 -1.00
CA CYS A 34 8.61 -2.90 -2.08
C CYS A 34 9.73 -1.84 -2.00
N LEU A 35 9.50 -0.72 -1.31
CA LEU A 35 10.50 0.32 -1.10
C LEU A 35 11.55 -0.10 -0.07
N VAL A 36 11.16 -0.92 0.93
CA VAL A 36 12.09 -1.52 1.90
C VAL A 36 12.99 -2.54 1.20
N ASP A 37 12.39 -3.43 0.41
CA ASP A 37 13.14 -4.40 -0.41
C ASP A 37 14.11 -3.69 -1.37
N LEU A 38 13.66 -2.61 -2.03
CA LEU A 38 14.52 -1.83 -2.91
C LEU A 38 15.68 -1.16 -2.17
N ALA A 39 15.42 -0.56 -1.01
CA ALA A 39 16.47 0.06 -0.18
C ALA A 39 17.48 -0.97 0.32
N TYR A 40 17.04 -2.18 0.66
CA TYR A 40 17.94 -3.25 1.07
C TYR A 40 18.86 -3.68 -0.09
N ARG A 41 18.33 -3.81 -1.31
CA ARG A 41 19.15 -4.11 -2.50
C ARG A 41 20.17 -3.00 -2.81
N ILE A 42 19.87 -1.74 -2.50
CA ILE A 42 20.85 -0.64 -2.58
C ILE A 42 21.98 -0.85 -1.56
N ALA A 43 21.65 -1.33 -0.36
CA ALA A 43 22.64 -1.65 0.66
C ALA A 43 23.54 -2.83 0.24
N GLU A 44 23.00 -3.85 -0.43
CA GLU A 44 23.81 -4.91 -1.04
C GLU A 44 24.73 -4.35 -2.14
N ASP A 45 24.19 -3.53 -3.04
CA ASP A 45 24.96 -2.92 -4.13
C ASP A 45 26.07 -1.97 -3.63
N PHE A 46 25.87 -1.31 -2.48
CA PHE A 46 26.89 -0.52 -1.79
C PHE A 46 28.15 -1.33 -1.48
N PHE A 47 28.02 -2.58 -1.03
CA PHE A 47 29.15 -3.48 -0.79
C PHE A 47 29.70 -4.10 -2.07
N ALA A 48 28.85 -4.36 -3.07
CA ALA A 48 29.28 -4.92 -4.34
C ALA A 48 30.09 -3.92 -5.19
N ARG A 49 29.80 -2.61 -5.10
CA ARG A 49 30.41 -1.57 -5.95
C ARG A 49 30.88 -0.35 -5.15
N PRO A 50 31.75 -0.50 -4.13
CA PRO A 50 32.12 0.59 -3.24
C PRO A 50 32.72 1.80 -3.97
N HIS A 51 33.38 1.58 -5.11
CA HIS A 51 33.98 2.63 -5.95
C HIS A 51 32.97 3.64 -6.53
N LEU A 52 31.67 3.31 -6.56
CA LEU A 52 30.62 4.24 -7.00
C LEU A 52 30.02 5.05 -5.85
N TYR A 53 30.18 4.56 -4.62
CA TYR A 53 29.59 5.13 -3.42
C TYR A 53 30.60 6.01 -2.66
N THR A 54 31.28 6.91 -3.38
CA THR A 54 32.33 7.77 -2.81
C THR A 54 31.78 8.97 -2.04
N ASN A 55 30.59 9.47 -2.41
CA ASN A 55 30.01 10.73 -1.90
C ASN A 55 28.64 10.57 -1.23
N VAL A 56 28.32 9.38 -0.68
CA VAL A 56 26.98 9.08 -0.12
C VAL A 56 26.61 9.88 1.14
N GLY A 57 27.55 10.63 1.72
CA GLY A 57 27.36 11.45 2.91
C GLY A 57 27.41 12.96 2.69
N ALA A 58 27.71 13.44 1.48
CA ALA A 58 28.00 14.86 1.23
C ALA A 58 26.76 15.75 1.03
N GLY A 59 25.54 15.22 1.21
CA GLY A 59 24.29 15.97 1.08
C GLY A 59 24.08 17.00 2.19
N ARG A 60 23.23 18.00 1.95
CA ARG A 60 23.00 19.13 2.87
C ARG A 60 22.56 18.66 4.26
N GLY A 61 23.44 18.81 5.25
CA GLY A 61 23.12 18.71 6.68
C GLY A 61 22.76 17.31 7.21
N GLY A 62 22.90 16.26 6.40
CA GLY A 62 22.52 14.91 6.77
C GLY A 62 23.63 14.16 7.52
N ARG A 63 23.26 13.28 8.46
CA ARG A 63 24.18 12.27 9.00
C ARG A 63 24.73 11.41 7.84
N PRO A 64 25.99 10.94 7.89
CA PRO A 64 26.55 10.07 6.87
C PRO A 64 25.66 8.86 6.60
N LEU A 65 25.40 8.56 5.32
CA LEU A 65 24.53 7.43 4.94
C LEU A 65 25.28 6.09 4.96
N ALA A 66 26.59 6.08 4.72
CA ALA A 66 27.39 4.85 4.66
C ALA A 66 27.27 3.97 5.92
N PRO A 67 27.35 4.49 7.17
CA PRO A 67 27.08 3.68 8.36
C PRO A 67 25.64 3.13 8.42
N SER A 68 24.67 3.83 7.83
CA SER A 68 23.27 3.38 7.79
C SER A 68 23.09 2.24 6.80
N LEU A 69 23.70 2.32 5.61
CA LEU A 69 23.73 1.23 4.61
C LEU A 69 24.42 -0.01 5.17
N ALA A 70 25.60 0.16 5.78
CA ALA A 70 26.35 -0.93 6.38
C ALA A 70 25.56 -1.63 7.51
N ARG A 71 24.92 -0.84 8.37
CA ARG A 71 24.05 -1.37 9.43
C ARG A 71 22.83 -2.09 8.85
N PHE A 72 22.19 -1.51 7.83
CA PHE A 72 21.01 -2.11 7.24
C PHE A 72 21.34 -3.46 6.61
N HIS A 73 22.41 -3.54 5.81
CA HIS A 73 22.92 -4.80 5.26
C HIS A 73 23.22 -5.85 6.33
N ALA A 74 23.94 -5.48 7.40
CA ALA A 74 24.37 -6.43 8.42
C ALA A 74 23.26 -6.90 9.37
N ARG A 75 22.20 -6.10 9.56
CA ARG A 75 21.18 -6.33 10.59
C ARG A 75 19.78 -6.64 10.04
N TYR A 76 19.57 -6.55 8.74
CA TYR A 76 18.30 -6.88 8.11
C TYR A 76 17.92 -8.34 8.36
N GLY A 77 16.74 -8.55 8.92
CA GLY A 77 16.25 -9.87 9.31
C GLY A 77 16.74 -10.40 10.65
N THR A 78 17.75 -9.78 11.27
CA THR A 78 18.32 -10.24 12.55
C THR A 78 18.06 -9.28 13.70
N HIS A 79 17.74 -8.02 13.43
CA HIS A 79 17.41 -7.01 14.43
C HIS A 79 15.90 -6.74 14.46
N GLU A 80 15.32 -6.59 15.66
CA GLU A 80 13.86 -6.44 15.85
C GLU A 80 13.25 -5.27 15.06
N LYS A 81 13.96 -4.15 14.98
CA LYS A 81 13.56 -2.95 14.21
C LYS A 81 13.90 -3.00 12.72
N LEU A 82 14.53 -4.07 12.25
CA LEU A 82 14.89 -4.27 10.84
C LEU A 82 14.37 -5.63 10.35
N PRO A 83 13.05 -5.87 10.41
CA PRO A 83 12.47 -7.16 10.03
C PRO A 83 12.76 -7.52 8.57
N SER A 84 13.08 -8.79 8.33
CA SER A 84 13.21 -9.35 6.98
C SER A 84 11.86 -9.31 6.26
N LYS A 85 11.86 -9.55 4.95
CA LYS A 85 10.62 -9.69 4.18
C LYS A 85 9.66 -10.72 4.79
N ALA A 86 10.16 -11.90 5.15
CA ALA A 86 9.35 -12.94 5.78
C ALA A 86 8.75 -12.50 7.12
N HIS A 87 9.51 -11.76 7.94
CA HIS A 87 8.99 -11.19 9.19
C HIS A 87 7.91 -10.15 8.94
N ARG A 88 8.08 -9.26 7.94
CA ARG A 88 7.06 -8.25 7.59
C ARG A 88 5.80 -8.89 7.02
N GLU A 89 5.94 -9.91 6.18
CA GLU A 89 4.81 -10.71 5.70
C GLU A 89 4.06 -11.39 6.86
N ALA A 90 4.78 -11.89 7.87
CA ALA A 90 4.16 -12.44 9.08
C ALA A 90 3.42 -11.39 9.93
N ILE A 91 3.87 -10.13 9.93
CA ILE A 91 3.15 -9.00 10.56
C ILE A 91 1.85 -8.70 9.80
N PHE A 92 1.90 -8.71 8.45
CA PHE A 92 0.76 -8.33 7.61
C PHE A 92 -0.29 -9.43 7.46
N ALA A 93 0.13 -10.69 7.41
CA ALA A 93 -0.74 -11.82 7.06
C ALA A 93 -1.97 -11.98 7.96
N PRO A 94 -1.92 -11.81 9.30
CA PRO A 94 -3.11 -11.91 10.14
C PRO A 94 -4.17 -10.83 9.86
N ILE A 95 -3.75 -9.68 9.32
CA ILE A 95 -4.60 -8.50 9.11
C ILE A 95 -5.13 -8.44 7.68
N PHE A 96 -4.25 -8.64 6.70
CA PHE A 96 -4.58 -8.44 5.30
C PHE A 96 -4.74 -9.76 4.55
N GLY A 97 -4.44 -10.88 5.23
CA GLY A 97 -4.34 -12.26 4.76
C GLY A 97 -3.06 -12.55 3.97
N ALA A 98 -2.85 -13.83 3.68
CA ALA A 98 -1.67 -14.29 2.96
C ALA A 98 -1.67 -13.84 1.49
N PRO A 99 -0.49 -13.66 0.87
CA PRO A 99 -0.40 -13.36 -0.56
C PRO A 99 -1.17 -14.37 -1.41
N GLY A 100 -2.11 -13.89 -2.24
CA GLY A 100 -2.93 -14.73 -3.12
C GLY A 100 -4.16 -15.39 -2.47
N GLY A 101 -4.34 -15.26 -1.15
CA GLY A 101 -5.56 -15.71 -0.47
C GLY A 101 -6.67 -14.68 -0.54
N ALA A 102 -7.93 -15.15 -0.62
CA ALA A 102 -9.09 -14.31 -0.33
C ALA A 102 -9.22 -14.13 1.18
N THR A 103 -9.51 -12.91 1.64
CA THR A 103 -9.38 -12.52 3.05
C THR A 103 -10.58 -11.70 3.47
N ASP A 104 -11.00 -11.81 4.73
CA ASP A 104 -12.14 -11.04 5.24
C ASP A 104 -11.91 -9.54 5.10
N PHE A 105 -10.67 -9.07 5.31
CA PHE A 105 -10.30 -7.68 5.06
C PHE A 105 -10.63 -7.24 3.63
N GLN A 106 -10.20 -8.01 2.62
CA GLN A 106 -10.44 -7.67 1.22
C GLN A 106 -11.93 -7.71 0.87
N ARG A 107 -12.65 -8.73 1.35
CA ARG A 107 -14.09 -8.87 1.12
C ARG A 107 -14.87 -7.70 1.71
N LEU A 108 -14.69 -7.44 3.01
CA LEU A 108 -15.38 -6.36 3.74
C LEU A 108 -15.03 -4.97 3.17
N ARG A 109 -13.74 -4.74 2.84
CA ARG A 109 -13.30 -3.53 2.15
C ARG A 109 -14.03 -3.35 0.82
N ASN A 110 -14.06 -4.38 -0.02
CA ASN A 110 -14.64 -4.28 -1.36
C ASN A 110 -16.15 -3.99 -1.27
N GLU A 111 -16.88 -4.64 -0.36
CA GLU A 111 -18.30 -4.38 -0.12
C GLU A 111 -18.55 -2.90 0.26
N LEU A 112 -17.76 -2.34 1.17
CA LEU A 112 -17.87 -0.92 1.57
C LEU A 112 -17.49 0.05 0.45
N VAL A 113 -16.41 -0.26 -0.28
CA VAL A 113 -15.95 0.54 -1.44
C VAL A 113 -17.01 0.56 -2.53
N GLU A 114 -17.65 -0.58 -2.81
CA GLU A 114 -18.72 -0.69 -3.80
C GLU A 114 -19.97 0.09 -3.37
N ALA A 115 -20.38 -0.01 -2.10
CA ALA A 115 -21.47 0.80 -1.56
C ALA A 115 -21.19 2.31 -1.67
N SER A 116 -19.95 2.72 -1.36
CA SER A 116 -19.49 4.10 -1.46
C SER A 116 -19.47 4.59 -2.91
N ALA A 117 -19.05 3.75 -3.85
CA ALA A 117 -19.08 4.06 -5.28
C ALA A 117 -20.51 4.19 -5.82
N ALA A 118 -21.42 3.30 -5.42
CA ALA A 118 -22.83 3.41 -5.80
C ALA A 118 -23.45 4.73 -5.30
N TYR A 119 -23.12 5.17 -4.09
CA TYR A 119 -23.55 6.47 -3.58
C TYR A 119 -22.94 7.64 -4.38
N ALA A 120 -21.62 7.60 -4.66
CA ALA A 120 -20.90 8.67 -5.35
C ALA A 120 -21.30 8.83 -6.82
N SER A 121 -21.70 7.75 -7.48
CA SER A 121 -22.08 7.72 -8.91
C SER A 121 -23.58 7.90 -9.16
N ARG A 122 -24.39 8.21 -8.14
CA ARG A 122 -25.83 8.42 -8.31
C ARG A 122 -26.12 9.61 -9.23
N VAL A 123 -27.08 9.45 -10.14
CA VAL A 123 -27.49 10.50 -11.11
C VAL A 123 -28.74 11.24 -10.63
N PHE A 124 -29.56 10.60 -9.80
CA PHE A 124 -30.81 11.14 -9.27
C PHE A 124 -30.75 11.25 -7.75
N ASP A 125 -31.48 12.22 -7.18
CA ASP A 125 -31.58 12.43 -5.73
C ASP A 125 -32.63 11.51 -5.06
N GLU A 126 -33.42 10.79 -5.86
CA GLU A 126 -34.33 9.76 -5.35
C GLU A 126 -33.53 8.56 -4.81
N GLY A 127 -33.86 8.11 -3.59
CA GLY A 127 -33.21 6.95 -2.97
C GLY A 127 -31.88 7.23 -2.26
N VAL A 128 -31.48 8.50 -2.08
CA VAL A 128 -30.24 8.88 -1.36
C VAL A 128 -30.15 8.26 0.03
N GLU A 129 -31.24 8.25 0.80
CA GLU A 129 -31.26 7.65 2.14
C GLU A 129 -31.04 6.13 2.10
N MET A 130 -31.55 5.43 1.08
CA MET A 130 -31.29 4.00 0.91
C MET A 130 -29.82 3.71 0.60
N LEU A 131 -29.17 4.57 -0.20
CA LEU A 131 -27.74 4.45 -0.48
C LEU A 131 -26.88 4.76 0.75
N ARG A 132 -27.27 5.76 1.57
CA ARG A 132 -26.63 6.03 2.87
C ARG A 132 -26.74 4.83 3.79
N GLU A 133 -27.93 4.23 3.87
CA GLU A 133 -28.16 3.07 4.72
C GLU A 133 -27.39 1.84 4.26
N ARG A 134 -27.25 1.65 2.94
CA ARG A 134 -26.37 0.61 2.38
C ARG A 134 -24.92 0.81 2.84
N VAL A 135 -24.41 2.03 2.80
CA VAL A 135 -23.04 2.33 3.28
C VAL A 135 -22.91 2.00 4.76
N ARG A 136 -23.84 2.45 5.62
CA ARG A 136 -23.83 2.12 7.06
C ARG A 136 -23.83 0.61 7.30
N THR A 137 -24.68 -0.11 6.58
CA THR A 137 -24.79 -1.58 6.66
C THR A 137 -23.46 -2.26 6.33
N THR A 138 -22.77 -1.84 5.27
CA THR A 138 -21.45 -2.39 4.90
C THR A 138 -20.30 -1.90 5.77
N HIS A 139 -20.42 -0.70 6.36
CA HIS A 139 -19.41 -0.10 7.21
C HIS A 139 -19.27 -0.83 8.55
N ARG A 140 -20.39 -1.18 9.19
CA ARG A 140 -20.41 -1.83 10.51
C ARG A 140 -19.51 -3.07 10.63
N PRO A 141 -19.66 -4.12 9.79
CA PRO A 141 -18.82 -5.32 9.92
C PRO A 141 -17.35 -5.04 9.59
N PHE A 142 -17.06 -4.11 8.67
CA PHE A 142 -15.68 -3.75 8.38
C PHE A 142 -15.01 -3.01 9.54
N LYS A 143 -15.74 -2.09 10.19
CA LYS A 143 -15.26 -1.39 11.39
C LYS A 143 -15.05 -2.35 12.55
N GLU A 144 -15.96 -3.27 12.80
CA GLU A 144 -15.86 -4.30 13.84
C GLU A 144 -14.63 -5.19 13.62
N TYR A 145 -14.41 -5.63 12.37
CA TYR A 145 -13.20 -6.36 11.98
C TYR A 145 -11.93 -5.59 12.34
N LEU A 146 -11.83 -4.32 11.92
CA LEU A 146 -10.65 -3.49 12.17
C LEU A 146 -10.43 -3.24 13.67
N ARG A 147 -11.49 -2.98 14.44
CA ARG A 147 -11.42 -2.81 15.90
C ARG A 147 -10.92 -4.06 16.62
N GLY A 148 -11.27 -5.24 16.12
CA GLY A 148 -10.84 -6.52 16.67
C GLY A 148 -9.33 -6.79 16.53
N LEU A 149 -8.62 -6.03 15.69
CA LEU A 149 -7.18 -6.19 15.46
C LEU A 149 -6.29 -5.43 16.45
N ASN A 150 -6.87 -4.54 17.26
CA ASN A 150 -6.10 -3.68 18.16
C ASN A 150 -5.35 -4.49 19.23
N GLY A 151 -4.10 -4.09 19.51
CA GLY A 151 -3.28 -4.70 20.55
C GLY A 151 -1.82 -4.23 20.51
N ASP A 152 -1.07 -4.57 21.56
CA ASP A 152 0.31 -4.13 21.74
C ASP A 152 1.24 -4.58 20.61
N SER A 153 1.02 -5.78 20.06
CA SER A 153 1.79 -6.29 18.91
C SER A 153 1.60 -5.42 17.66
N LEU A 154 0.37 -4.95 17.44
CA LEU A 154 0.03 -4.13 16.27
C LEU A 154 0.64 -2.73 16.42
N ARG A 155 0.49 -2.13 17.60
CA ARG A 155 1.09 -0.84 17.94
C ARG A 155 2.60 -0.86 17.83
N TRP A 156 3.26 -1.87 18.42
CA TRP A 156 4.72 -2.03 18.33
C TRP A 156 5.17 -2.20 16.88
N SER A 157 4.45 -3.00 16.09
CA SER A 157 4.80 -3.21 14.67
C SER A 157 4.71 -1.91 13.87
N ALA A 158 3.67 -1.11 14.08
CA ALA A 158 3.47 0.15 13.39
C ALA A 158 4.47 1.24 13.84
N GLU A 159 4.56 1.48 15.14
CA GLU A 159 5.28 2.62 15.73
C GLU A 159 6.79 2.38 15.85
N GLU A 160 7.22 1.14 16.10
CA GLU A 160 8.62 0.84 16.38
C GLU A 160 9.30 0.14 15.20
N ALA A 161 8.76 -0.98 14.74
CA ALA A 161 9.45 -1.80 13.74
C ALA A 161 9.34 -1.24 12.33
N LEU A 162 8.12 -1.01 11.84
CA LEU A 162 7.89 -0.58 10.46
C LEU A 162 8.17 0.91 10.26
N SER A 163 7.86 1.76 11.24
CA SER A 163 8.26 3.16 11.22
C SER A 163 9.79 3.31 11.12
N GLU A 164 10.56 2.57 11.92
CA GLU A 164 12.02 2.67 11.89
C GLU A 164 12.61 2.17 10.57
N ILE A 165 12.23 0.97 10.09
CA ILE A 165 12.78 0.44 8.84
C ILE A 165 12.37 1.29 7.62
N THR A 166 11.22 1.97 7.66
CA THR A 166 10.77 2.83 6.55
C THR A 166 11.35 4.23 6.64
N GLU A 167 10.98 5.03 7.64
CA GLU A 167 11.35 6.45 7.76
C GLU A 167 12.83 6.66 8.04
N SER A 168 13.36 5.98 9.06
CA SER A 168 14.73 6.21 9.53
C SER A 168 15.77 5.60 8.58
N VAL A 169 15.38 4.55 7.84
CA VAL A 169 16.28 3.76 6.99
C VAL A 169 15.91 3.85 5.51
N SER A 170 14.83 3.20 5.09
CA SER A 170 14.55 2.95 3.67
C SER A 170 14.29 4.24 2.87
N TYR A 171 13.37 5.09 3.32
CA TYR A 171 13.06 6.33 2.63
C TYR A 171 14.22 7.32 2.67
N ARG A 172 14.97 7.34 3.78
CA ARG A 172 16.20 8.14 3.87
C ARG A 172 17.25 7.71 2.84
N ILE A 173 17.40 6.42 2.57
CA ILE A 173 18.28 5.91 1.51
C ILE A 173 17.77 6.36 0.14
N LEU A 174 16.47 6.17 -0.14
CA LEU A 174 15.87 6.49 -1.43
C LEU A 174 15.82 8.00 -1.74
N ARG A 175 15.73 8.86 -0.71
CA ARG A 175 15.76 10.33 -0.82
C ARG A 175 17.18 10.92 -0.91
N SER A 176 18.23 10.12 -0.80
CA SER A 176 19.61 10.63 -0.73
C SER A 176 20.15 11.06 -2.08
N ASP A 177 20.66 12.30 -2.19
CA ASP A 177 21.36 12.83 -3.37
C ASP A 177 22.48 11.91 -3.84
N GLY A 178 23.28 11.40 -2.90
CA GLY A 178 24.41 10.52 -3.22
C GLY A 178 23.95 9.17 -3.77
N ILE A 179 22.82 8.64 -3.30
CA ILE A 179 22.25 7.41 -3.84
C ILE A 179 21.69 7.64 -5.22
N VAL A 180 20.83 8.66 -5.42
CA VAL A 180 20.21 8.91 -6.73
C VAL A 180 21.27 9.22 -7.80
N ALA A 181 22.37 9.87 -7.44
CA ALA A 181 23.50 10.11 -8.34
C ALA A 181 24.19 8.83 -8.81
N VAL A 182 24.36 7.81 -7.95
CA VAL A 182 24.92 6.50 -8.32
C VAL A 182 24.09 5.80 -9.41
N PHE A 183 22.79 6.07 -9.44
CA PHE A 183 21.86 5.52 -10.43
C PHE A 183 21.53 6.51 -11.56
N GLY A 184 22.32 7.58 -11.73
CA GLY A 184 22.21 8.51 -12.87
C GLY A 184 20.95 9.40 -12.85
N ILE A 185 20.35 9.60 -11.68
CA ILE A 185 19.16 10.45 -11.53
C ILE A 185 19.60 11.85 -11.13
N ALA A 186 19.21 12.85 -11.92
CA ALA A 186 19.64 14.23 -11.74
C ALA A 186 19.05 14.97 -10.52
N GLN A 187 17.84 14.58 -10.09
CA GLN A 187 17.14 15.23 -8.99
C GLN A 187 16.64 14.19 -8.00
N ARG A 188 16.93 14.41 -6.72
CA ARG A 188 16.40 13.57 -5.65
C ARG A 188 14.89 13.77 -5.45
N PRO A 189 14.20 12.77 -4.88
CA PRO A 189 12.85 12.94 -4.36
C PRO A 189 12.80 14.02 -3.27
N ARG A 190 11.64 14.67 -3.13
CA ARG A 190 11.38 15.63 -2.04
C ARG A 190 11.38 14.95 -0.68
N ASP A 191 11.62 15.73 0.37
CA ASP A 191 11.68 15.21 1.73
C ASP A 191 10.32 14.67 2.21
N GLU A 192 9.21 15.15 1.62
CA GLU A 192 7.85 14.68 1.91
C GLU A 192 7.46 13.39 1.18
N TRP A 193 8.17 12.95 0.13
CA TRP A 193 7.87 11.69 -0.56
C TRP A 193 8.18 10.50 0.35
N PRO A 194 7.33 9.48 0.61
CA PRO A 194 6.17 9.11 -0.19
C PRO A 194 4.81 9.54 0.40
N TYR A 195 4.78 10.52 1.30
CA TYR A 195 3.52 11.10 1.81
C TYR A 195 2.85 12.05 0.82
N VAL A 196 3.60 12.50 -0.18
CA VAL A 196 3.12 13.33 -1.29
C VAL A 196 3.61 12.70 -2.60
N GLU A 197 2.72 12.66 -3.60
CA GLU A 197 3.08 12.21 -4.94
C GLU A 197 4.23 13.07 -5.49
N ASP A 198 5.30 12.42 -5.96
CA ASP A 198 6.49 13.10 -6.47
C ASP A 198 7.06 12.32 -7.67
N SER A 199 7.07 12.96 -8.84
CA SER A 199 7.57 12.36 -10.07
C SER A 199 9.06 12.04 -10.02
N ASN A 200 9.84 12.76 -9.21
CA ASN A 200 11.25 12.44 -8.97
C ASN A 200 11.38 11.18 -8.11
N GLY A 201 10.50 10.99 -7.12
CA GLY A 201 10.32 9.74 -6.37
C GLY A 201 10.07 8.54 -7.27
N ASP A 202 9.05 8.66 -8.13
CA ASP A 202 8.67 7.58 -9.05
C ASP A 202 9.80 7.24 -10.03
N LYS A 203 10.46 8.27 -10.57
CA LYS A 203 11.62 8.10 -11.47
C LYS A 203 12.78 7.43 -10.74
N ALA A 204 13.04 7.78 -9.49
CA ALA A 204 14.13 7.18 -8.72
C ALA A 204 13.88 5.68 -8.50
N VAL A 205 12.68 5.31 -8.05
CA VAL A 205 12.29 3.91 -7.84
C VAL A 205 12.42 3.08 -9.14
N GLU A 206 11.95 3.62 -10.26
CA GLU A 206 12.06 2.95 -11.55
C GLU A 206 13.51 2.72 -11.99
N GLN A 207 14.33 3.77 -11.98
CA GLN A 207 15.71 3.67 -12.44
C GLN A 207 16.54 2.76 -11.56
N ILE A 208 16.43 2.90 -10.23
CA ILE A 208 17.14 2.04 -9.28
C ILE A 208 16.72 0.58 -9.47
N SER A 209 15.41 0.30 -9.48
CA SER A 209 14.92 -1.08 -9.61
C SER A 209 15.32 -1.71 -10.95
N ARG A 210 15.29 -0.94 -12.05
CA ARG A 210 15.74 -1.40 -13.38
C ARG A 210 17.23 -1.70 -13.40
N THR A 211 18.07 -0.80 -12.87
CA THR A 211 19.53 -1.00 -12.82
C THR A 211 19.90 -2.23 -11.99
N LEU A 212 19.24 -2.43 -10.84
CA LEU A 212 19.51 -3.58 -9.97
C LEU A 212 18.97 -4.89 -10.57
N ALA A 213 17.81 -4.86 -11.25
CA ALA A 213 17.24 -6.03 -11.92
C ALA A 213 18.11 -6.54 -13.08
N GLY A 214 18.71 -5.63 -13.86
CA GLY A 214 19.61 -6.00 -14.96
C GLY A 214 20.93 -6.65 -14.53
N ARG A 215 21.21 -6.71 -13.21
CA ARG A 215 22.43 -7.30 -12.65
C ARG A 215 22.23 -8.58 -11.88
N ALA A 216 20.99 -8.93 -11.54
CA ALA A 216 20.73 -10.20 -10.89
C ALA A 216 21.19 -11.32 -11.83
N THR A 217 22.17 -12.11 -11.41
CA THR A 217 22.71 -13.25 -12.17
C THR A 217 21.69 -14.37 -12.32
N ASP A 218 20.71 -14.40 -11.41
CA ASP A 218 19.64 -15.37 -11.42
C ASP A 218 18.62 -14.98 -12.49
N SER A 219 18.56 -15.79 -13.55
CA SER A 219 17.71 -15.60 -14.74
C SER A 219 16.20 -15.71 -14.43
N SER A 220 15.80 -15.83 -13.17
CA SER A 220 14.41 -15.69 -12.74
C SER A 220 14.00 -14.21 -12.84
N SER A 221 13.62 -13.80 -14.05
CA SER A 221 12.93 -12.57 -14.44
C SER A 221 12.49 -11.67 -13.28
N GLN A 222 13.43 -10.93 -12.67
CA GLN A 222 13.07 -9.93 -11.68
C GLN A 222 12.38 -8.77 -12.41
N SER A 223 11.07 -8.62 -12.20
CA SER A 223 10.35 -7.47 -12.76
C SER A 223 10.81 -6.20 -12.04
N TRP A 224 11.28 -5.21 -12.81
CA TRP A 224 11.54 -3.87 -12.28
C TRP A 224 10.21 -3.14 -12.02
N ILE A 225 10.24 -2.12 -11.18
CA ILE A 225 9.05 -1.36 -10.78
C ILE A 225 8.89 -0.17 -11.74
N SER A 226 7.79 -0.07 -12.47
CA SER A 226 7.56 1.10 -13.34
C SER A 226 7.13 2.34 -12.55
N ARG A 227 7.35 3.54 -13.12
CA ARG A 227 6.83 4.80 -12.55
C ARG A 227 5.33 4.75 -12.29
N GLU A 228 4.57 4.22 -13.25
CA GLU A 228 3.12 4.09 -13.11
C GLU A 228 2.77 3.13 -11.96
N ALA A 229 3.45 1.98 -11.86
CA ALA A 229 3.20 1.01 -10.82
C ALA A 229 3.48 1.58 -9.42
N ILE A 230 4.60 2.30 -9.23
CA ILE A 230 4.89 2.92 -7.92
C ILE A 230 3.97 4.09 -7.61
N SER A 231 3.64 4.94 -8.58
CA SER A 231 2.70 6.06 -8.39
C SER A 231 1.31 5.57 -7.97
N ASN A 232 0.79 4.53 -8.64
CA ASN A 232 -0.52 3.96 -8.32
C ASN A 232 -0.52 3.23 -6.97
N ARG A 233 0.59 2.59 -6.61
CA ARG A 233 0.77 1.95 -5.31
C ARG A 233 0.86 2.97 -4.18
N GLN A 234 1.58 4.08 -4.39
CA GLN A 234 1.63 5.22 -3.46
C GLN A 234 0.25 5.83 -3.23
N ARG A 235 -0.50 6.09 -4.32
CA ARG A 235 -1.86 6.62 -4.22
C ARG A 235 -2.78 5.67 -3.46
N THR A 236 -2.70 4.37 -3.72
CA THR A 236 -3.49 3.36 -3.01
C THR A 236 -3.11 3.30 -1.53
N ALA A 237 -1.82 3.35 -1.20
CA ALA A 237 -1.33 3.37 0.18
C ALA A 237 -1.89 4.57 0.95
N LEU A 238 -1.80 5.78 0.38
CA LEU A 238 -2.28 7.02 1.00
C LEU A 238 -3.80 7.00 1.18
N ARG A 239 -4.56 6.76 0.10
CA ARG A 239 -6.03 6.78 0.15
C ARG A 239 -6.59 5.66 1.02
N GLY A 240 -5.94 4.50 1.05
CA GLY A 240 -6.36 3.41 1.93
C GLY A 240 -6.10 3.70 3.40
N ALA A 241 -4.96 4.28 3.77
CA ALA A 241 -4.71 4.69 5.15
C ALA A 241 -5.72 5.74 5.63
N GLU A 242 -5.99 6.76 4.81
CA GLU A 242 -7.02 7.77 5.10
C GLU A 242 -8.42 7.16 5.25
N ALA A 243 -8.79 6.21 4.37
CA ALA A 243 -10.09 5.55 4.40
C ALA A 243 -10.25 4.63 5.61
N ILE A 244 -9.21 3.86 6.00
CA ILE A 244 -9.24 3.00 7.20
C ILE A 244 -9.37 3.87 8.46
N ALA A 245 -8.65 4.99 8.56
CA ALA A 245 -8.81 5.94 9.66
C ALA A 245 -10.24 6.51 9.71
N ALA A 246 -10.81 6.89 8.56
CA ALA A 246 -12.19 7.36 8.47
C ALA A 246 -13.22 6.29 8.88
N VAL A 247 -13.00 5.02 8.52
CA VAL A 247 -13.85 3.88 8.93
C VAL A 247 -13.84 3.70 10.44
N LEU A 248 -12.66 3.80 11.06
CA LEU A 248 -12.50 3.66 12.51
C LEU A 248 -13.06 4.86 13.30
N GLU A 249 -12.95 6.09 12.78
CA GLU A 249 -13.52 7.29 13.43
C GLU A 249 -15.05 7.36 13.33
N TYR A 250 -15.64 7.03 12.17
CA TYR A 250 -17.06 7.27 11.92
C TYR A 250 -17.97 6.43 12.83
N GLU A 251 -18.82 7.08 13.63
CA GLU A 251 -19.91 6.43 14.38
C GLU A 251 -21.26 6.72 13.73
N GLU A 252 -22.21 5.77 13.81
CA GLU A 252 -23.55 5.91 13.21
C GLU A 252 -24.35 7.08 13.82
N SER A 253 -24.04 7.47 15.06
CA SER A 253 -24.65 8.63 15.73
C SER A 253 -24.09 9.98 15.25
N MET A 254 -23.04 9.99 14.44
CA MET A 254 -22.46 11.22 13.91
C MET A 254 -23.36 11.84 12.82
N PRO A 255 -23.26 13.16 12.59
CA PRO A 255 -24.08 13.82 11.58
C PRO A 255 -23.73 13.36 10.15
N ASN A 256 -24.65 13.61 9.21
CA ASN A 256 -24.54 13.13 7.83
C ASN A 256 -23.30 13.67 7.08
N ASP A 257 -22.73 14.80 7.48
CA ASP A 257 -21.49 15.34 6.90
C ASP A 257 -20.30 14.38 7.13
N LYS A 258 -20.24 13.74 8.30
CA LYS A 258 -19.24 12.72 8.62
C LYS A 258 -19.42 11.44 7.80
N LEU A 259 -20.67 11.03 7.55
CA LEU A 259 -20.95 9.91 6.63
C LEU A 259 -20.48 10.24 5.20
N ILE A 260 -20.72 11.47 4.72
CA ILE A 260 -20.25 11.91 3.40
C ILE A 260 -18.71 11.91 3.33
N ALA A 261 -18.03 12.32 4.40
CA ALA A 261 -16.57 12.26 4.48
C ALA A 261 -16.05 10.81 4.39
N LEU A 262 -16.66 9.87 5.13
CA LEU A 262 -16.37 8.44 5.04
C LEU A 262 -16.56 7.89 3.62
N ILE A 263 -17.70 8.18 3.00
CA ILE A 263 -18.02 7.74 1.64
C ILE A 263 -16.97 8.27 0.65
N THR A 264 -16.59 9.54 0.77
CA THR A 264 -15.60 10.16 -0.10
C THR A 264 -14.23 9.48 0.05
N ALA A 265 -13.80 9.19 1.28
CA ALA A 265 -12.55 8.49 1.53
C ALA A 265 -12.56 7.07 0.93
N CYS A 266 -13.62 6.29 1.17
CA CYS A 266 -13.76 4.94 0.62
C CYS A 266 -13.87 4.92 -0.91
N TYR A 267 -14.58 5.88 -1.50
CA TYR A 267 -14.68 6.02 -2.95
C TYR A 267 -13.31 6.30 -3.59
N THR A 268 -12.55 7.25 -3.04
CA THR A 268 -11.22 7.60 -3.56
C THR A 268 -10.22 6.44 -3.39
N TRP A 269 -10.30 5.68 -2.29
CA TRP A 269 -9.56 4.44 -2.13
C TRP A 269 -9.92 3.40 -3.19
N GLY A 270 -11.21 3.18 -3.43
CA GLY A 270 -11.69 2.28 -4.48
C GLY A 270 -11.24 2.66 -5.89
N ALA A 271 -11.23 3.95 -6.20
CA ALA A 271 -10.70 4.45 -7.46
C ALA A 271 -9.19 4.15 -7.61
N ALA A 272 -8.40 4.37 -6.55
CA ALA A 272 -6.97 4.07 -6.55
C ALA A 272 -6.68 2.57 -6.73
N LEU A 273 -7.44 1.70 -6.06
CA LEU A 273 -7.33 0.24 -6.19
C LEU A 273 -7.56 -0.24 -7.63
N ARG A 274 -8.58 0.30 -8.32
CA ARG A 274 -8.87 -0.04 -9.71
C ARG A 274 -7.73 0.36 -10.66
N THR A 275 -7.14 1.53 -10.46
CA THR A 275 -5.97 1.98 -11.24
C THR A 275 -4.78 1.05 -11.01
N GLN A 276 -4.50 0.67 -9.75
CA GLN A 276 -3.40 -0.25 -9.44
C GLN A 276 -3.58 -1.64 -10.07
N ALA A 277 -4.82 -2.17 -10.08
CA ALA A 277 -5.11 -3.46 -10.71
C ALA A 277 -4.89 -3.44 -12.23
N GLY A 278 -5.16 -2.30 -12.90
CA GLY A 278 -4.93 -2.13 -14.33
C GLY A 278 -3.44 -2.07 -14.71
N SER A 279 -2.60 -1.47 -13.87
CA SER A 279 -1.15 -1.30 -14.15
C SER A 279 -0.31 -2.56 -13.91
N GLY A 280 -0.88 -3.63 -13.34
CA GLY A 280 -0.20 -4.92 -13.17
C GLY A 280 0.15 -5.62 -14.50
N LEU A 281 -0.39 -5.13 -15.62
CA LEU A 281 -0.13 -5.60 -16.97
C LEU A 281 1.10 -4.91 -17.58
N GLY A 282 2.26 -5.07 -16.93
CA GLY A 282 3.53 -4.75 -17.59
C GLY A 282 3.72 -5.62 -18.85
N PRO A 283 4.51 -5.18 -19.85
CA PRO A 283 4.65 -5.82 -21.17
C PRO A 283 5.31 -7.22 -21.18
N GLY A 284 5.38 -7.92 -20.04
CA GLY A 284 5.85 -9.30 -19.92
C GLY A 284 4.93 -10.22 -19.10
N GLY A 285 3.79 -9.73 -18.60
CA GLY A 285 2.84 -10.51 -17.80
C GLY A 285 1.63 -10.95 -18.62
N GLY A 286 1.76 -12.03 -19.41
CA GLY A 286 0.59 -12.67 -20.01
C GLY A 286 -0.32 -13.23 -18.91
N MET A 287 -1.53 -12.69 -18.76
CA MET A 287 -2.49 -13.23 -17.80
C MET A 287 -2.97 -14.61 -18.22
N SER A 288 -2.84 -15.57 -17.29
CA SER A 288 -3.61 -16.81 -17.28
C SER A 288 -5.09 -16.49 -17.03
N ALA A 289 -5.97 -17.11 -17.81
CA ALA A 289 -7.39 -16.77 -17.98
C ALA A 289 -8.32 -17.06 -16.78
N SER A 290 -7.80 -17.25 -15.56
CA SER A 290 -8.58 -17.82 -14.44
C SER A 290 -9.20 -16.80 -13.46
N GLN A 291 -9.19 -15.49 -13.74
CA GLN A 291 -9.77 -14.47 -12.84
C GLN A 291 -10.93 -13.64 -13.45
N ARG A 292 -11.61 -14.16 -14.47
CA ARG A 292 -12.94 -13.62 -14.83
C ARG A 292 -14.00 -14.30 -13.97
N SER A 293 -14.55 -13.60 -12.98
CA SER A 293 -15.83 -13.98 -12.38
C SER A 293 -16.91 -14.00 -13.47
N PRO A 294 -17.76 -15.03 -13.53
CA PRO A 294 -18.87 -15.09 -14.47
C PRO A 294 -20.02 -14.23 -13.93
N LEU A 295 -20.23 -13.06 -14.52
CA LEU A 295 -21.51 -12.36 -14.44
C LEU A 295 -22.46 -13.02 -15.43
N ALA A 296 -23.43 -13.74 -14.85
CA ALA A 296 -24.78 -14.04 -15.33
C ALA A 296 -25.00 -14.10 -16.85
N ASP A 297 -25.16 -15.33 -17.36
CA ASP A 297 -26.11 -15.56 -18.45
C ASP A 297 -27.17 -16.55 -17.98
N GLY A 298 -28.40 -16.06 -17.91
CA GLY A 298 -29.58 -16.78 -17.48
C GLY A 298 -30.25 -17.41 -18.69
N GLY A 299 -30.10 -18.71 -18.86
CA GLY A 299 -30.80 -19.50 -19.88
C GLY A 299 -31.42 -20.75 -19.28
N ARG A 300 -32.67 -20.65 -18.82
CA ARG A 300 -33.53 -21.80 -18.56
C ARG A 300 -33.68 -22.62 -19.83
N THR A 301 -33.44 -23.93 -19.76
CA THR A 301 -34.20 -24.91 -20.55
C THR A 301 -34.46 -26.14 -19.69
N VAL A 302 -35.76 -26.37 -19.49
CA VAL A 302 -36.33 -27.59 -18.92
C VAL A 302 -36.33 -28.64 -20.03
N THR A 303 -35.80 -29.83 -19.78
CA THR A 303 -36.18 -31.03 -20.53
C THR A 303 -36.12 -32.24 -19.60
N THR A 304 -37.30 -32.77 -19.30
CA THR A 304 -37.59 -34.08 -18.71
C THR A 304 -37.45 -35.20 -19.75
N ALA A 305 -36.83 -36.34 -19.37
CA ALA A 305 -37.16 -37.72 -19.77
C ALA A 305 -36.14 -38.68 -19.10
N TYR A 306 -36.55 -39.50 -18.14
CA TYR A 306 -36.95 -40.92 -18.28
C TYR A 306 -35.79 -41.91 -18.50
N ASP A 307 -35.62 -42.79 -17.52
CA ASP A 307 -35.11 -44.17 -17.48
C ASP A 307 -34.27 -44.74 -18.64
N LEU A 308 -33.18 -45.43 -18.30
CA LEU A 308 -33.02 -46.89 -18.48
C LEU A 308 -31.58 -47.38 -18.10
N LEU A 309 -31.53 -48.29 -17.11
CA LEU A 309 -30.68 -49.48 -16.96
C LEU A 309 -29.19 -49.46 -17.38
N ASN A 310 -28.30 -49.50 -16.39
CA ASN A 310 -27.49 -50.69 -15.99
C ASN A 310 -26.69 -50.39 -14.72
#